data_AF-A0A1T1HYB9-F1
#
_entry.id   AF-A0A1T1HYB9-F1
#
_cell.length_a   1.000
_cell.length_b   1.000
_cell.length_c   1.000
_cell.angle_alpha   90.00
_cell.angle_beta   90.00
_cell.angle_gamma   90.00
#
_symmetry.space_group_name_H-M   'P 1'
#
loop_
_entity.id
_entity.type
_entity.pdbx_description
1 polymer ?
#
loop_
_entity_poly.entity_id
_entity_poly.type
_entity_poly.pdbx_seq_one_letter_code
_entity_poly.pdbx_strand_id
1 'polypeptide(L)'
;MTSSTDTVERFIASGQDSFDQELSYNEYYNQHHPAITPLSRKPPRDLPEATLQAFYYHLLLNGLTPPVSKDAHWPLLTQAAGQAAEVLEQYGFPRCRLNRWVMRLLFTGDVSLTGYTRKLALLTQLRRFSHQPGMLSKKAKLKTEFADDPWLHGEIAALLRSLPLAEVAFDNPMLSWNLDLIGLVFVFLLGADADSQRLLEHWFTQRAESIVDVPGYRTRDQLLRPLVWTLFRVSETADSEQLTQALLSRYGDAWCRDYQHPGSN
;
A
#
# COMPACT_ATOMS: atom_id res chain seq x y z
N MET A 1 -3.48 -4.25 -37.04
CA MET A 1 -3.92 -4.07 -35.63
C MET A 1 -3.53 -5.33 -34.89
N THR A 2 -2.73 -5.24 -33.83
CA THR A 2 -2.44 -6.39 -32.95
C THR A 2 -3.71 -6.77 -32.20
N SER A 3 -3.97 -8.08 -32.05
CA SER A 3 -5.15 -8.53 -31.31
C SER A 3 -4.98 -8.24 -29.81
N SER A 4 -6.10 -8.14 -29.08
CA SER A 4 -6.04 -7.98 -27.61
C SER A 4 -5.40 -9.19 -26.94
N THR A 5 -5.55 -10.38 -27.51
CA THR A 5 -4.89 -11.61 -27.06
C THR A 5 -3.38 -11.52 -27.28
N ASP A 6 -2.93 -11.12 -28.47
CA ASP A 6 -1.49 -10.96 -28.78
C ASP A 6 -0.87 -9.93 -27.82
N THR A 7 -1.62 -8.89 -27.46
CA THR A 7 -1.16 -7.85 -26.53
C THR A 7 -0.96 -8.42 -25.11
N VAL A 8 -1.85 -9.31 -24.66
CA VAL A 8 -1.70 -10.00 -23.36
C VAL A 8 -0.50 -10.95 -23.39
N GLU A 9 -0.35 -11.75 -24.44
CA GLU A 9 0.75 -12.70 -24.58
C GLU A 9 2.11 -12.00 -24.65
N ARG A 10 2.20 -10.89 -25.39
CA ARG A 10 3.42 -10.05 -25.41
C ARG A 10 3.72 -9.42 -24.06
N PHE A 11 2.70 -9.00 -23.32
CA PHE A 11 2.88 -8.49 -21.96
C PHE A 11 3.43 -9.57 -21.01
N ILE A 12 2.91 -10.80 -21.10
CA ILE A 12 3.40 -11.95 -20.33
C ILE A 12 4.86 -12.23 -20.69
N ALA A 13 5.18 -12.36 -21.99
CA ALA A 13 6.54 -12.62 -22.46
C ALA A 13 7.53 -11.54 -22.00
N SER A 14 7.18 -10.26 -22.19
CA SER A 14 8.01 -9.14 -21.75
C SER A 14 8.15 -9.08 -20.22
N GLY A 15 7.11 -9.47 -19.48
CA GLY A 15 7.14 -9.62 -18.03
C GLY A 15 8.09 -10.72 -17.56
N GLN A 16 8.08 -11.86 -18.25
CA GLN A 16 8.99 -12.98 -17.98
C GLN A 16 10.45 -12.60 -18.26
N ASP A 17 10.72 -12.00 -19.41
CA ASP A 17 12.07 -11.53 -19.76
C ASP A 17 12.61 -10.53 -18.73
N SER A 18 11.76 -9.59 -18.29
CA SER A 18 12.10 -8.62 -17.24
C SER A 18 12.37 -9.29 -15.89
N PHE A 19 11.64 -10.35 -15.56
CA PHE A 19 11.83 -11.08 -14.30
C PHE A 19 13.17 -11.82 -14.29
N ASP A 20 13.47 -12.53 -15.38
CA ASP A 20 14.69 -13.34 -15.54
C ASP A 20 15.94 -12.47 -15.56
N GLN A 21 15.83 -11.25 -16.11
CA GLN A 21 16.92 -10.26 -16.18
C GLN A 21 16.99 -9.32 -14.97
N GLU A 22 16.13 -9.51 -13.95
CA GLU A 22 16.08 -8.64 -12.76
C GLU A 22 15.82 -7.15 -13.08
N LEU A 23 15.07 -6.88 -14.15
CA LEU A 23 14.83 -5.52 -14.62
C LEU A 23 13.68 -4.85 -13.87
N SER A 24 13.85 -3.55 -13.61
CA SER A 24 12.80 -2.70 -13.03
C SER A 24 11.81 -2.16 -14.07
N TYR A 25 11.90 -2.58 -15.32
CA TYR A 25 11.03 -2.16 -16.42
C TYR A 25 10.91 -3.27 -17.49
N ASN A 26 9.84 -3.21 -18.29
CA ASN A 26 9.55 -4.08 -19.43
C ASN A 26 8.97 -3.24 -20.59
N GLU A 27 8.61 -3.86 -21.72
CA GLU A 27 8.09 -3.16 -22.91
C GLU A 27 6.84 -2.31 -22.60
N TYR A 28 6.09 -2.73 -21.57
CA TYR A 28 4.84 -2.11 -21.14
C TYR A 28 5.00 -1.27 -19.86
N TYR A 29 6.24 -0.90 -19.50
CA TYR A 29 6.51 -0.21 -18.25
C TYR A 29 6.06 1.25 -18.29
N ASN A 30 4.84 1.44 -17.81
CA ASN A 30 4.29 2.62 -17.18
C ASN A 30 3.06 2.13 -16.40
N GLN A 31 2.81 2.65 -15.20
CA GLN A 31 1.63 2.27 -14.38
C GLN A 31 0.29 2.40 -15.14
N HIS A 32 0.30 3.11 -16.27
CA HIS A 32 -0.84 3.34 -17.15
C HIS A 32 -0.52 3.10 -18.63
N HIS A 33 0.18 2.01 -18.98
CA HIS A 33 0.40 1.71 -20.40
C HIS A 33 -0.97 1.58 -21.12
N PRO A 34 -1.22 2.34 -22.20
CA PRO A 34 -2.56 2.46 -22.80
C PRO A 34 -3.07 1.14 -23.39
N ALA A 35 -2.17 0.23 -23.77
CA ALA A 35 -2.55 -1.09 -24.27
C ALA A 35 -2.99 -2.08 -23.17
N ILE A 36 -2.41 -1.99 -21.96
CA ILE A 36 -2.63 -2.97 -20.88
C ILE A 36 -3.69 -2.47 -19.88
N THR A 37 -3.76 -1.17 -19.64
CA THR A 37 -4.71 -0.58 -18.68
C THR A 37 -6.17 -0.94 -18.95
N PRO A 38 -6.66 -0.97 -20.22
CA PRO A 38 -8.01 -1.44 -20.51
C PRO A 38 -8.17 -2.96 -20.29
N LEU A 39 -7.15 -3.74 -20.64
CA LEU A 39 -7.16 -5.20 -20.58
C LEU A 39 -7.08 -5.72 -19.15
N SER A 40 -6.40 -5.02 -18.24
CA SER A 40 -6.40 -5.37 -16.81
C SER A 40 -7.80 -5.26 -16.19
N ARG A 41 -8.65 -4.36 -16.70
CA ARG A 41 -10.05 -4.20 -16.28
C ARG A 41 -11.00 -5.15 -17.00
N LYS A 42 -10.76 -5.38 -18.28
CA LYS A 42 -11.59 -6.20 -19.17
C LYS A 42 -10.69 -7.09 -20.03
N PRO A 43 -10.24 -8.23 -19.49
CA PRO A 43 -9.45 -9.17 -20.26
C PRO A 43 -10.28 -9.72 -21.43
N PRO A 44 -9.64 -10.12 -22.55
CA PRO A 44 -10.32 -10.77 -23.67
C PRO A 44 -11.15 -11.99 -23.20
N ARG A 45 -12.33 -12.18 -23.79
CA ARG A 45 -13.32 -13.18 -23.34
C ARG A 45 -12.83 -14.62 -23.53
N ASP A 46 -12.09 -14.87 -24.60
CA ASP A 46 -11.71 -16.21 -25.04
C ASP A 46 -10.25 -16.55 -24.71
N LEU A 47 -9.68 -15.90 -23.68
CA LEU A 47 -8.36 -16.27 -23.19
C LEU A 47 -8.40 -17.65 -22.51
N PRO A 48 -7.48 -18.57 -22.83
CA PRO A 48 -7.29 -19.78 -22.03
C PRO A 48 -7.04 -19.43 -20.57
N GLU A 49 -7.57 -20.23 -19.64
CA GLU A 49 -7.44 -19.99 -18.19
C GLU A 49 -5.98 -19.86 -17.76
N ALA A 50 -5.09 -20.69 -18.30
CA ALA A 50 -3.65 -20.63 -18.05
C ALA A 50 -3.05 -19.29 -18.46
N THR A 51 -3.43 -18.76 -19.63
CA THR A 51 -2.96 -17.45 -20.10
C THR A 51 -3.52 -16.32 -19.25
N LEU A 52 -4.78 -16.42 -18.82
CA LEU A 52 -5.42 -15.43 -17.95
C LEU A 52 -4.79 -15.41 -16.54
N GLN A 53 -4.48 -16.58 -15.97
CA GLN A 53 -3.74 -16.67 -14.71
C GLN A 53 -2.35 -16.05 -14.84
N ALA A 54 -1.59 -16.39 -15.90
CA ALA A 54 -0.29 -15.81 -16.17
C ALA A 54 -0.38 -14.28 -16.33
N PHE A 55 -1.43 -13.79 -17.00
CA PHE A 55 -1.69 -12.36 -17.10
C PHE A 55 -1.88 -11.71 -15.73
N TYR A 56 -2.68 -12.30 -14.85
CA TYR A 56 -2.85 -11.80 -13.47
C TYR A 56 -1.56 -11.82 -12.66
N TYR A 57 -0.77 -12.89 -12.79
CA TYR A 57 0.53 -13.00 -12.13
C TYR A 57 1.46 -11.85 -12.52
N HIS A 58 1.65 -11.61 -13.82
CA HIS A 58 2.52 -10.53 -14.27
C HIS A 58 1.93 -9.13 -14.01
N LEU A 59 0.60 -8.96 -13.94
CA LEU A 59 0.01 -7.71 -13.46
C LEU A 59 0.41 -7.44 -12.01
N LEU A 60 0.33 -8.45 -11.12
CA LEU A 60 0.73 -8.36 -9.73
C LEU A 60 2.22 -8.06 -9.60
N LEU A 61 3.10 -8.77 -10.32
CA LEU A 61 4.55 -8.49 -10.29
C LEU A 61 4.88 -7.05 -10.70
N ASN A 62 4.09 -6.46 -11.61
CA ASN A 62 4.24 -5.08 -12.03
C ASN A 62 3.60 -4.04 -11.08
N GLY A 63 3.08 -4.47 -9.92
CA GLY A 63 2.46 -3.60 -8.91
C GLY A 63 1.00 -3.22 -9.20
N LEU A 64 0.37 -3.85 -10.20
CA LEU A 64 -1.03 -3.64 -10.54
C LEU A 64 -1.93 -4.60 -9.76
N THR A 65 -3.15 -4.15 -9.46
CA THR A 65 -4.15 -4.91 -8.69
C THR A 65 -5.40 -5.13 -9.57
N PRO A 66 -5.55 -6.31 -10.20
CA PRO A 66 -6.59 -6.55 -11.21
C PRO A 66 -8.02 -6.47 -10.65
N PRO A 67 -8.93 -5.62 -11.16
CA PRO A 67 -10.29 -5.50 -10.65
C PRO A 67 -11.20 -6.64 -11.12
N VAL A 68 -10.98 -7.84 -10.57
CA VAL A 68 -11.79 -9.03 -10.82
C VAL A 68 -13.15 -8.87 -10.15
N SER A 69 -14.21 -9.13 -10.91
CA SER A 69 -15.61 -9.09 -10.44
C SER A 69 -16.42 -10.33 -10.81
N LYS A 70 -15.81 -11.33 -11.45
CA LYS A 70 -16.44 -12.57 -11.87
C LYS A 70 -15.95 -13.73 -11.01
N ASP A 71 -16.85 -14.57 -10.53
CA ASP A 71 -16.50 -15.74 -9.73
C ASP A 71 -15.53 -16.69 -10.46
N ALA A 72 -15.71 -16.90 -11.76
CA ALA A 72 -14.82 -17.74 -12.57
C ALA A 72 -13.37 -17.22 -12.62
N HIS A 73 -13.15 -15.92 -12.44
CA HIS A 73 -11.81 -15.33 -12.47
C HIS A 73 -11.15 -15.29 -11.09
N TRP A 74 -11.94 -15.47 -10.01
CA TRP A 74 -11.43 -15.36 -8.64
C TRP A 74 -10.39 -16.46 -8.32
N PRO A 75 -10.63 -17.76 -8.61
CA PRO A 75 -9.61 -18.79 -8.40
C PRO A 75 -8.31 -18.55 -9.17
N LEU A 76 -8.39 -18.01 -10.39
CA LEU A 76 -7.23 -17.72 -11.21
C LEU A 76 -6.39 -16.59 -10.60
N LEU A 77 -7.04 -15.54 -10.09
CA LEU A 77 -6.37 -14.44 -9.42
C LEU A 77 -5.74 -14.89 -8.09
N THR A 78 -6.43 -15.71 -7.29
CA THR A 78 -5.88 -16.19 -6.00
C THR A 78 -4.68 -17.12 -6.22
N GLN A 79 -4.70 -17.97 -7.24
CA GLN A 79 -3.55 -18.79 -7.62
C GLN A 79 -2.36 -17.93 -8.08
N ALA A 80 -2.61 -16.93 -8.92
CA ALA A 80 -1.60 -15.96 -9.33
C ALA A 80 -1.03 -15.16 -8.14
N ALA A 81 -1.88 -14.79 -7.18
CA ALA A 81 -1.47 -14.09 -5.97
C ALA A 81 -0.58 -14.95 -5.07
N GLY A 82 -0.88 -16.25 -4.93
CA GLY A 82 -0.02 -17.19 -4.21
C GLY A 82 1.40 -17.24 -4.79
N GLN A 83 1.52 -17.37 -6.12
CA GLN A 83 2.81 -17.37 -6.81
C GLN A 83 3.55 -16.03 -6.67
N ALA A 84 2.83 -14.91 -6.81
CA ALA A 84 3.43 -13.58 -6.66
C ALA A 84 3.84 -13.28 -5.21
N ALA A 85 3.16 -13.86 -4.22
CA ALA A 85 3.53 -13.73 -2.80
C ALA A 85 4.87 -14.43 -2.53
N GLU A 86 5.10 -15.62 -3.08
CA GLU A 86 6.39 -16.31 -2.98
C GLU A 86 7.54 -15.47 -3.55
N VAL A 87 7.33 -14.86 -4.73
CA VAL A 87 8.31 -13.94 -5.33
C VAL A 87 8.56 -12.72 -4.44
N LEU A 88 7.52 -12.14 -3.87
CA LEU A 88 7.60 -10.94 -3.04
C LEU A 88 8.35 -11.21 -1.71
N GLU A 89 8.19 -12.40 -1.14
CA GLU A 89 8.93 -12.83 0.05
C GLU A 89 10.39 -13.16 -0.27
N GLN A 90 10.67 -13.85 -1.39
CA GLN A 90 12.02 -14.28 -1.76
C GLN A 90 12.91 -13.16 -2.34
N TYR A 91 12.33 -12.32 -3.21
CA TYR A 91 13.12 -11.38 -4.02
C TYR A 91 12.75 -9.92 -3.76
N GLY A 92 11.46 -9.62 -3.56
CA GLY A 92 11.00 -8.23 -3.46
C GLY A 92 11.27 -7.40 -4.73
N PHE A 93 11.46 -6.09 -4.56
CA PHE A 93 11.85 -5.19 -5.65
C PHE A 93 13.28 -5.51 -6.14
N PRO A 94 13.56 -5.50 -7.47
CA PRO A 94 12.71 -5.07 -8.57
C PRO A 94 11.82 -6.16 -9.19
N ARG A 95 11.99 -7.43 -8.79
CA ARG A 95 11.28 -8.59 -9.37
C ARG A 95 9.78 -8.59 -9.09
N CYS A 96 9.36 -8.05 -7.94
CA CYS A 96 7.97 -7.74 -7.64
C CYS A 96 7.86 -6.31 -7.15
N ARG A 97 6.99 -5.52 -7.79
CA ARG A 97 6.75 -4.11 -7.48
C ARG A 97 5.48 -3.88 -6.68
N LEU A 98 4.72 -4.94 -6.41
CA LEU A 98 3.58 -4.84 -5.50
C LEU A 98 4.10 -4.75 -4.08
N ASN A 99 3.66 -3.74 -3.34
CA ASN A 99 4.05 -3.61 -1.94
C ASN A 99 3.51 -4.79 -1.12
N ARG A 100 4.28 -5.28 -0.16
CA ARG A 100 3.89 -6.37 0.77
C ARG A 100 2.58 -6.09 1.49
N TRP A 101 2.39 -4.87 1.96
CA TRP A 101 1.16 -4.49 2.64
C TRP A 101 -0.06 -4.51 1.71
N VAL A 102 0.11 -4.21 0.41
CA VAL A 102 -0.98 -4.30 -0.58
C VAL A 102 -1.32 -5.76 -0.83
N MET A 103 -0.31 -6.62 -0.99
CA MET A 103 -0.51 -8.07 -1.14
C MET A 103 -1.28 -8.63 0.06
N ARG A 104 -0.83 -8.33 1.29
CA ARG A 104 -1.49 -8.81 2.51
C ARG A 104 -2.89 -8.23 2.66
N LEU A 105 -3.10 -6.94 2.42
CA LEU A 105 -4.42 -6.33 2.48
C LEU A 105 -5.41 -7.07 1.57
N LEU A 106 -5.04 -7.32 0.30
CA LEU A 106 -5.96 -7.86 -0.69
C LEU A 106 -6.19 -9.37 -0.56
N PHE A 107 -5.20 -10.14 -0.10
CA PHE A 107 -5.19 -11.61 -0.20
C PHE A 107 -5.04 -12.35 1.14
N THR A 108 -5.15 -11.64 2.27
CA THR A 108 -5.26 -12.26 3.61
C THR A 108 -6.55 -11.83 4.30
N GLY A 109 -6.86 -12.40 5.47
CA GLY A 109 -8.12 -12.17 6.17
C GLY A 109 -9.28 -12.84 5.42
N ASP A 110 -10.36 -12.09 5.15
CA ASP A 110 -11.43 -12.57 4.26
C ASP A 110 -10.94 -12.62 2.80
N VAL A 111 -10.80 -13.86 2.30
CA VAL A 111 -10.36 -14.20 0.94
C VAL A 111 -11.53 -14.55 0.00
N SER A 112 -12.69 -13.94 0.22
CA SER A 112 -13.81 -13.97 -0.72
C SER A 112 -13.66 -12.91 -1.83
N LEU A 113 -14.31 -13.13 -2.98
CA LEU A 113 -14.37 -12.13 -4.06
C LEU A 113 -15.02 -10.81 -3.58
N THR A 114 -16.02 -10.89 -2.71
CA THR A 114 -16.66 -9.73 -2.09
C THR A 114 -15.67 -8.96 -1.21
N GLY A 115 -14.94 -9.67 -0.34
CA GLY A 115 -13.90 -9.08 0.50
C GLY A 115 -12.81 -8.41 -0.32
N TYR A 116 -12.30 -9.11 -1.35
CA TYR A 116 -11.33 -8.57 -2.29
C TYR A 116 -11.80 -7.27 -2.95
N THR A 117 -13.03 -7.26 -3.48
CA THR A 117 -13.59 -6.10 -4.19
C THR A 117 -13.71 -4.89 -3.27
N ARG A 118 -14.13 -5.09 -2.02
CA ARG A 118 -14.23 -4.01 -1.01
C ARG A 118 -12.86 -3.44 -0.65
N LYS A 119 -11.86 -4.29 -0.37
CA LYS A 119 -10.49 -3.85 -0.07
C LYS A 119 -9.83 -3.16 -1.27
N LEU A 120 -10.10 -3.63 -2.49
CA LEU A 120 -9.62 -3.01 -3.72
C LEU A 120 -10.26 -1.63 -3.97
N ALA A 121 -11.54 -1.45 -3.63
CA ALA A 121 -12.22 -0.16 -3.73
C ALA A 121 -11.56 0.87 -2.80
N LEU A 122 -11.24 0.49 -1.56
CA LEU A 122 -10.44 1.30 -0.65
C LEU A 122 -9.10 1.67 -1.30
N LEU A 123 -8.31 0.69 -1.72
CA LEU A 123 -6.98 0.93 -2.29
C LEU A 123 -7.03 1.86 -3.52
N THR A 124 -8.04 1.69 -4.37
CA THR A 124 -8.25 2.56 -5.55
C THR A 124 -8.55 3.99 -5.13
N GLN A 125 -9.35 4.18 -4.07
CA GLN A 125 -9.65 5.49 -3.53
C GLN A 125 -8.41 6.15 -2.89
N LEU A 126 -7.61 5.37 -2.16
CA LEU A 126 -6.35 5.85 -1.58
C LEU A 126 -5.40 6.34 -2.68
N ARG A 127 -5.20 5.54 -3.74
CA ARG A 127 -4.38 5.92 -4.90
C ARG A 127 -4.84 7.19 -5.61
N ARG A 128 -6.15 7.43 -5.65
CA ARG A 128 -6.73 8.64 -6.27
C ARG A 128 -6.42 9.89 -5.47
N PHE A 129 -6.35 9.79 -4.16
CA PHE A 129 -6.17 10.93 -3.25
C PHE A 129 -4.82 10.96 -2.55
N SER A 130 -3.92 10.02 -2.87
CA SER A 130 -2.65 9.78 -2.16
C SER A 130 -1.76 11.02 -2.02
N HIS A 131 -1.94 12.06 -2.85
CA HIS A 131 -1.38 13.38 -2.59
C HIS A 131 -2.01 14.01 -1.32
N GLN A 132 -1.21 14.29 -0.28
CA GLN A 132 -1.67 14.73 1.04
C GLN A 132 -2.82 15.79 1.04
N PRO A 133 -2.81 16.86 0.23
CA PRO A 133 -3.91 17.82 0.20
C PRO A 133 -5.26 17.20 -0.21
N GLY A 134 -5.23 16.19 -1.07
CA GLY A 134 -6.39 15.48 -1.58
C GLY A 134 -7.11 14.68 -0.49
N MET A 135 -6.37 13.89 0.30
CA MET A 135 -6.99 13.04 1.33
C MET A 135 -7.67 13.84 2.44
N LEU A 136 -7.01 14.88 2.95
CA LEU A 136 -7.54 15.69 4.05
C LEU A 136 -8.83 16.39 3.63
N SER A 137 -8.89 16.91 2.40
CA SER A 137 -10.11 17.52 1.83
C SER A 137 -11.28 16.52 1.65
N LYS A 138 -10.98 15.21 1.64
CA LYS A 138 -11.96 14.13 1.49
C LYS A 138 -12.23 13.36 2.77
N LYS A 139 -11.81 13.89 3.94
CA LYS A 139 -12.04 13.30 5.27
C LYS A 139 -13.45 12.73 5.45
N ALA A 140 -14.49 13.55 5.26
CA ALA A 140 -15.88 13.10 5.45
C ALA A 140 -16.27 11.94 4.54
N LYS A 141 -15.85 11.98 3.26
CA LYS A 141 -16.12 10.92 2.28
C LYS A 141 -15.42 9.62 2.67
N LEU A 142 -14.12 9.70 2.99
CA LEU A 142 -13.33 8.55 3.41
C LEU A 142 -13.88 7.93 4.70
N LYS A 143 -14.35 8.77 5.62
CA LYS A 143 -15.00 8.33 6.85
C LYS A 143 -16.26 7.51 6.55
N THR A 144 -17.23 8.11 5.85
CA THR A 144 -18.52 7.46 5.57
C THR A 144 -18.41 6.23 4.66
N GLU A 145 -17.52 6.23 3.67
CA GLU A 145 -17.40 5.11 2.72
C GLU A 145 -16.56 3.94 3.25
N PHE A 146 -15.61 4.19 4.15
CA PHE A 146 -14.61 3.18 4.54
C PHE A 146 -14.32 3.12 6.04
N ALA A 147 -14.16 4.25 6.73
CA ALA A 147 -13.74 4.23 8.13
C ALA A 147 -14.87 3.77 9.08
N ASP A 148 -16.12 4.14 8.76
CA ASP A 148 -17.30 3.73 9.54
C ASP A 148 -17.72 2.28 9.25
N ASP A 149 -17.03 1.56 8.36
CA ASP A 149 -17.26 0.15 8.03
C ASP A 149 -16.48 -0.76 9.01
N PRO A 150 -17.16 -1.41 9.98
CA PRO A 150 -16.46 -2.17 11.03
C PRO A 150 -15.70 -3.39 10.50
N TRP A 151 -16.18 -3.98 9.40
CA TRP A 151 -15.51 -5.12 8.78
C TRP A 151 -14.19 -4.68 8.16
N LEU A 152 -14.20 -3.58 7.41
CA LEU A 152 -13.00 -3.06 6.77
C LEU A 152 -11.99 -2.55 7.80
N HIS A 153 -12.47 -1.88 8.86
CA HIS A 153 -11.63 -1.47 9.99
C HIS A 153 -10.95 -2.67 10.66
N GLY A 154 -11.68 -3.77 10.87
CA GLY A 154 -11.15 -5.03 11.39
C GLY A 154 -10.06 -5.64 10.50
N GLU A 155 -10.26 -5.64 9.18
CA GLU A 155 -9.26 -6.12 8.21
C GLU A 155 -7.98 -5.25 8.23
N ILE A 156 -8.11 -3.92 8.34
CA ILE A 156 -6.96 -3.02 8.46
C ILE A 156 -6.23 -3.23 9.79
N ALA A 157 -6.96 -3.42 10.89
CA ALA A 157 -6.35 -3.74 12.18
C ALA A 157 -5.58 -5.07 12.13
N ALA A 158 -6.12 -6.10 11.47
CA ALA A 158 -5.44 -7.38 11.28
C ALA A 158 -4.16 -7.23 10.44
N LEU A 159 -4.19 -6.40 9.39
CA LEU A 159 -3.01 -6.05 8.62
C LEU A 159 -1.93 -5.39 9.49
N LEU A 160 -2.29 -4.34 10.25
CA LEU A 160 -1.34 -3.62 11.11
C LEU A 160 -0.73 -4.52 12.20
N ARG A 161 -1.48 -5.50 12.71
CA ARG A 161 -0.96 -6.49 13.68
C ARG A 161 -0.01 -7.51 13.04
N SER A 162 -0.25 -7.89 11.78
CA SER A 162 0.48 -8.98 11.13
C SER A 162 1.71 -8.51 10.35
N LEU A 163 1.76 -7.25 9.95
CA LEU A 163 2.84 -6.71 9.12
C LEU A 163 3.60 -5.60 9.87
N PRO A 164 4.80 -5.89 10.41
CA PRO A 164 5.64 -4.86 11.02
C PRO A 164 5.92 -3.71 10.04
N LEU A 165 5.92 -2.46 10.52
CA LEU A 165 6.23 -1.30 9.66
C LEU A 165 7.63 -1.41 9.00
N ALA A 166 8.55 -2.18 9.59
CA ALA A 166 9.85 -2.51 8.98
C ALA A 166 9.71 -3.24 7.65
N GLU A 167 8.79 -4.20 7.55
CA GLU A 167 8.56 -5.00 6.34
C GLU A 167 7.93 -4.19 5.22
N VAL A 168 7.26 -3.08 5.56
CA VAL A 168 6.70 -2.14 4.59
C VAL A 168 7.76 -1.23 3.96
N ALA A 169 8.90 -1.03 4.64
CA ALA A 169 9.99 -0.18 4.18
C ALA A 169 10.92 -0.87 3.17
N PHE A 170 10.93 -2.21 3.11
CA PHE A 170 11.75 -2.97 2.14
C PHE A 170 11.37 -2.71 0.68
N ASP A 171 10.16 -2.19 0.44
CA ASP A 171 9.65 -1.90 -0.90
C ASP A 171 10.01 -0.48 -1.40
N ASN A 172 10.77 0.31 -0.62
CA ASN A 172 11.14 1.68 -0.96
C ASN A 172 12.65 1.95 -0.75
N PRO A 173 13.41 2.36 -1.78
CA PRO A 173 14.83 2.69 -1.63
C PRO A 173 15.09 3.91 -0.74
N MET A 174 14.07 4.70 -0.41
CA MET A 174 14.15 5.80 0.56
C MET A 174 13.25 5.53 1.75
N LEU A 175 13.77 5.77 2.97
CA LEU A 175 13.01 5.81 4.23
C LEU A 175 11.94 6.92 4.16
N SER A 176 10.86 6.64 3.45
CA SER A 176 9.74 7.53 3.19
C SER A 176 8.46 6.73 3.20
N TRP A 177 7.40 7.34 3.72
CA TRP A 177 6.09 6.74 3.70
C TRP A 177 5.59 6.57 2.26
N ASN A 178 5.12 5.37 1.94
CA ASN A 178 4.28 5.17 0.77
C ASN A 178 2.97 5.97 0.96
N LEU A 179 2.58 6.77 -0.03
CA LEU A 179 1.41 7.65 0.08
C LEU A 179 0.09 6.88 0.23
N ASP A 180 -0.05 5.74 -0.45
CA ASP A 180 -1.24 4.88 -0.31
C ASP A 180 -1.32 4.30 1.11
N LEU A 181 -0.18 3.94 1.72
CA LEU A 181 -0.12 3.48 3.10
C LEU A 181 -0.50 4.59 4.10
N ILE A 182 -0.06 5.83 3.88
CA ILE A 182 -0.51 6.96 4.70
C ILE A 182 -2.03 7.11 4.62
N GLY A 183 -2.59 6.96 3.42
CA GLY A 183 -4.04 6.99 3.23
C GLY A 183 -4.76 5.87 3.97
N LEU A 184 -4.18 4.66 3.99
CA LEU A 184 -4.72 3.53 4.75
C LEU A 184 -4.74 3.82 6.25
N VAL A 185 -3.62 4.33 6.78
CA VAL A 185 -3.48 4.74 8.18
C VAL A 185 -4.46 5.86 8.53
N PHE A 186 -4.67 6.83 7.64
CA PHE A 186 -5.65 7.88 7.85
C PHE A 186 -7.08 7.33 7.92
N VAL A 187 -7.47 6.47 6.99
CA VAL A 187 -8.81 5.82 7.01
C VAL A 187 -9.00 5.03 8.30
N PHE A 188 -8.00 4.26 8.73
CA PHE A 188 -8.04 3.55 10.00
C PHE A 188 -8.27 4.50 11.18
N LEU A 189 -7.54 5.62 11.23
CA LEU A 189 -7.69 6.61 12.30
C LEU A 189 -9.04 7.32 12.32
N LEU A 190 -9.69 7.51 11.18
CA LEU A 190 -11.02 8.15 11.12
C LEU A 190 -12.13 7.33 11.79
N GLY A 191 -11.96 6.01 11.87
CA GLY A 191 -12.86 5.07 12.56
C GLY A 191 -12.28 4.54 13.88
N ALA A 192 -11.12 5.04 14.31
CA ALA A 192 -10.38 4.49 15.44
C ALA A 192 -10.97 4.88 16.81
N ASP A 193 -11.10 3.87 17.67
CA ASP A 193 -11.24 4.03 19.11
C ASP A 193 -9.87 4.10 19.81
N ALA A 194 -9.88 4.14 21.15
CA ALA A 194 -8.67 4.19 21.96
C ALA A 194 -7.74 2.98 21.72
N ASP A 195 -8.30 1.78 21.52
CA ASP A 195 -7.52 0.57 21.26
C ASP A 195 -6.86 0.60 19.88
N SER A 196 -7.58 1.08 18.87
CA SER A 196 -7.07 1.28 17.52
C SER A 196 -5.94 2.32 17.51
N GLN A 197 -6.05 3.40 18.27
CA GLN A 197 -4.99 4.40 18.41
C GLN A 197 -3.74 3.81 19.09
N ARG A 198 -3.91 3.01 20.16
CA ARG A 198 -2.80 2.28 20.81
C ARG A 198 -2.12 1.29 19.86
N LEU A 199 -2.90 0.56 19.06
CA LEU A 199 -2.37 -0.38 18.07
C LEU A 199 -1.45 0.35 17.09
N LEU A 200 -1.88 1.50 16.56
CA LEU A 200 -1.09 2.24 15.60
C LEU A 200 0.17 2.85 16.24
N GLU A 201 0.07 3.36 17.47
CA GLU A 201 1.22 3.84 18.24
C GLU A 201 2.27 2.73 18.40
N HIS A 202 1.83 1.54 18.81
CA HIS A 202 2.70 0.39 19.01
C HIS A 202 3.36 -0.04 17.70
N TRP A 203 2.56 -0.19 16.64
CA TRP A 203 3.03 -0.55 15.30
C TRP A 203 4.11 0.41 14.77
N PHE A 204 3.90 1.72 14.96
CA PHE A 204 4.89 2.73 14.58
C PHE A 204 6.15 2.67 15.44
N THR A 205 5.97 2.58 16.76
CA THR A 205 7.06 2.60 17.74
C THR A 205 8.03 1.43 17.55
N GLN A 206 7.52 0.23 17.28
CA GLN A 206 8.35 -0.95 16.99
C GLN A 206 9.39 -0.66 15.89
N ARG A 207 9.00 0.05 14.83
CA ARG A 207 9.95 0.43 13.77
C ARG A 207 10.83 1.61 14.18
N ALA A 208 10.26 2.64 14.80
CA ALA A 208 10.99 3.84 15.21
C ALA A 208 12.17 3.54 16.15
N GLU A 209 12.03 2.52 17.01
CA GLU A 209 13.08 2.05 17.92
C GLU A 209 14.24 1.35 17.19
N SER A 210 13.96 0.72 16.04
CA SER A 210 14.99 0.03 15.22
C SER A 210 15.77 0.97 14.29
N ILE A 211 15.34 2.23 14.12
CA ILE A 211 16.05 3.20 13.28
C ILE A 211 17.29 3.68 14.02
N VAL A 212 18.45 3.52 13.39
CA VAL A 212 19.77 3.92 13.89
C VAL A 212 20.44 4.92 12.94
N ASP A 213 21.52 5.55 13.39
CA ASP A 213 22.34 6.41 12.53
C ASP A 213 22.86 5.64 11.32
N VAL A 214 22.92 6.31 10.16
CA VAL A 214 23.61 5.82 8.97
C VAL A 214 24.90 6.63 8.82
N PRO A 215 26.07 6.04 9.12
CA PRO A 215 27.35 6.74 9.09
C PRO A 215 27.59 7.44 7.75
N GLY A 216 27.96 8.73 7.80
CA GLY A 216 28.24 9.54 6.61
C GLY A 216 27.01 9.97 5.80
N TYR A 217 25.79 9.69 6.25
CA TYR A 217 24.57 10.06 5.53
C TYR A 217 23.57 10.85 6.39
N ARG A 218 22.93 10.21 7.37
CA ARG A 218 21.88 10.83 8.20
C ARG A 218 21.88 10.27 9.61
N THR A 219 21.59 11.12 10.58
CA THR A 219 21.34 10.68 11.96
C THR A 219 19.96 10.04 12.07
N ARG A 220 19.76 9.24 13.12
CA ARG A 220 18.48 8.65 13.50
C ARG A 220 17.38 9.70 13.55
N ASP A 221 17.64 10.86 14.14
CA ASP A 221 16.65 11.93 14.25
C ASP A 221 16.24 12.47 12.87
N GLN A 222 17.20 12.67 11.96
CA GLN A 222 16.92 13.10 10.58
C GLN A 222 16.11 12.07 9.79
N LEU A 223 16.24 10.78 10.11
CA LEU A 223 15.48 9.70 9.49
C LEU A 223 14.09 9.55 10.10
N LEU A 224 13.98 9.69 11.43
CA LEU A 224 12.75 9.45 12.17
C LEU A 224 11.79 10.64 12.08
N ARG A 225 12.28 11.87 12.20
CA ARG A 225 11.48 13.10 12.21
C ARG A 225 10.42 13.18 11.09
N PRO A 226 10.73 12.98 9.80
CA PRO A 226 9.71 13.07 8.75
C PRO A 226 8.64 11.98 8.88
N LEU A 227 9.00 10.78 9.38
CA LEU A 227 8.05 9.69 9.56
C LEU A 227 7.04 10.03 10.66
N VAL A 228 7.54 10.52 11.79
CA VAL A 228 6.68 10.84 12.92
C VAL A 228 5.86 12.10 12.65
N TRP A 229 6.44 13.13 12.01
CA TRP A 229 5.71 14.33 11.61
C TRP A 229 4.53 13.99 10.71
N THR A 230 4.72 13.09 9.74
CA THR A 230 3.64 12.61 8.89
C THR A 230 2.53 11.96 9.70
N LEU A 231 2.89 11.05 10.62
CA LEU A 231 1.90 10.38 11.47
C LEU A 231 1.16 11.35 12.40
N PHE A 232 1.87 12.33 12.97
CA PHE A 232 1.29 13.40 13.78
C PHE A 232 0.27 14.22 13.01
N ARG A 233 0.60 14.65 11.78
CA ARG A 233 -0.32 15.44 10.94
C ARG A 233 -1.57 14.64 10.56
N VAL A 234 -1.41 13.34 10.34
CA VAL A 234 -2.51 12.43 10.06
C VAL A 234 -3.38 12.23 11.31
N SER A 235 -2.78 12.04 12.48
CA SER A 235 -3.52 11.87 13.76
C SER A 235 -4.26 13.13 14.17
N GLU A 236 -3.63 14.30 14.04
CA GLU A 236 -4.24 15.62 14.27
C GLU A 236 -5.45 15.80 13.34
N THR A 237 -5.30 15.52 12.05
CA THR A 237 -6.42 15.69 11.10
C THR A 237 -7.53 14.66 11.30
N ALA A 238 -7.22 13.49 11.86
CA ALA A 238 -8.20 12.46 12.19
C ALA A 238 -8.88 12.68 13.56
N ASP A 239 -8.54 13.74 14.29
CA ASP A 239 -9.00 14.01 15.67
C ASP A 239 -8.63 12.87 16.65
N SER A 240 -7.50 12.21 16.42
CA SER A 240 -7.00 11.09 17.24
C SER A 240 -6.15 11.61 18.41
N GLU A 241 -6.82 12.12 19.44
CA GLU A 241 -6.19 12.81 20.58
C GLU A 241 -5.16 11.94 21.30
N GLN A 242 -5.48 10.68 21.62
CA GLN A 242 -4.61 9.80 22.39
C GLN A 242 -3.31 9.51 21.65
N LEU A 243 -3.40 9.17 20.36
CA LEU A 243 -2.21 8.96 19.53
C LEU A 243 -1.39 10.25 19.43
N THR A 244 -2.04 11.40 19.23
CA THR A 244 -1.38 12.70 19.12
C THR A 244 -0.58 13.01 20.39
N GLN A 245 -1.17 12.80 21.58
CA GLN A 245 -0.50 12.99 22.86
C GLN A 245 0.65 12.00 23.07
N ALA A 246 0.48 10.73 22.68
CA ALA A 246 1.54 9.73 22.78
C ALA A 246 2.75 10.09 21.91
N LEU A 247 2.52 10.57 20.68
CA LEU A 247 3.57 11.03 19.78
C LEU A 247 4.30 12.27 20.33
N LEU A 248 3.57 13.24 20.87
CA LEU A 248 4.16 14.43 21.51
C LEU A 248 4.95 14.08 22.77
N SER A 249 4.45 13.19 23.61
CA SER A 249 5.14 12.75 24.83
C SER A 249 6.46 12.05 24.51
N ARG A 250 6.47 11.19 23.49
CA ARG A 250 7.64 10.38 23.15
C ARG A 250 8.66 11.11 22.28
N TYR A 251 8.22 11.97 21.38
CA TYR A 251 9.07 12.57 20.35
C TYR A 251 9.02 14.11 20.32
N GLY A 252 8.18 14.74 21.14
CA GLY A 252 7.97 16.19 21.14
C GLY A 252 9.22 16.99 21.45
N ASP A 253 10.12 16.51 22.31
CA ASP A 253 11.40 17.18 22.59
C ASP A 253 12.29 17.33 21.34
N ALA A 254 12.14 16.46 20.34
CA ALA A 254 12.84 16.56 19.06
C ALA A 254 12.20 17.56 18.08
N TRP A 255 10.95 17.98 18.29
CA TRP A 255 10.18 18.85 17.38
C TRP A 255 9.86 20.23 17.98
N CYS A 256 9.84 20.35 19.31
CA CYS A 256 9.42 21.54 20.04
C CYS A 256 10.35 22.75 19.89
N ARG A 257 11.55 22.64 19.30
CA ARG A 257 12.40 23.82 19.07
C ARG A 257 11.77 24.85 18.13
N ASP A 258 10.93 24.42 17.18
CA ASP A 258 10.26 25.33 16.23
C ASP A 258 8.85 25.75 16.68
N TYR A 259 8.22 25.00 17.59
CA TYR A 259 6.89 25.32 18.14
C TYR A 259 6.94 26.15 19.43
N GLN A 260 8.08 26.19 20.13
CA GLN A 260 8.22 26.96 21.38
C GLN A 260 8.38 28.48 21.16
N HIS A 261 8.60 28.95 19.93
CA HIS A 261 8.63 30.38 19.62
C HIS A 261 7.91 30.74 18.30
N PRO A 262 6.57 30.91 18.30
CA PRO A 262 5.84 31.40 17.13
C PRO A 262 6.06 32.89 16.81
N GLY A 263 7.11 33.54 17.32
CA GLY A 263 7.20 35.00 17.33
C GLY A 263 8.56 35.62 17.65
N SER A 264 9.68 34.97 17.30
CA SER A 264 10.99 35.60 17.40
C SER A 264 11.68 35.65 16.04
N ASN A 265 11.22 36.57 15.20
CA ASN A 265 12.06 37.30 14.24
C ASN A 265 12.29 38.70 14.81
#